data_AF-A0A5K0Y2B4-F1
#
_entry.id   AF-A0A5K0Y2B4-F1
#
_cell.length_a   1.000
_cell.length_b   1.000
_cell.length_c   1.000
_cell.angle_alpha   90.00
_cell.angle_beta   90.00
_cell.angle_gamma   90.00
#
_symmetry.space_group_name_H-M   'P 1'
#
loop_
_entity.id
_entity.type
_entity.pdbx_description
1 polymer ?
#
loop_
_entity_poly.entity_id
_entity_poly.type
_entity_poly.pdbx_seq_one_letter_code
_entity_poly.pdbx_strand_id
1 'polypeptide(L)'
;MFGGGDLMNKPVAGQLEIEKPMVIELAVAAMEELIRMAQLGEPLWIPGGVDSQTEMLCEDEYLRAFPRGIGPRPLGLKSEASRETAVVIMNPTNLVEILMDV
;
A
#
# COMPACT_ATOMS: atom_id res chain seq x y z
N MET A 1 -2.50 45.78 -17.29
CA MET A 1 -2.59 45.38 -15.87
C MET A 1 -3.77 44.43 -15.75
N PHE A 2 -3.52 43.13 -15.67
CA PHE A 2 -4.55 42.12 -15.40
C PHE A 2 -3.98 41.21 -14.33
N GLY A 3 -4.67 41.19 -13.18
CA GLY A 3 -4.28 40.45 -12.00
C GLY A 3 -5.06 39.15 -11.84
N GLY A 4 -4.59 38.37 -10.87
CA GLY A 4 -5.41 37.43 -10.11
C GLY A 4 -5.56 36.03 -10.72
N GLY A 5 -4.46 35.26 -10.79
CA GLY A 5 -4.50 33.86 -11.22
C GLY A 5 -4.17 32.81 -10.16
N ASP A 6 -3.58 33.15 -9.00
CA ASP A 6 -2.92 32.15 -8.14
C ASP A 6 -3.51 31.99 -6.73
N LEU A 7 -4.85 32.01 -6.57
CA LEU A 7 -5.50 31.87 -5.26
C LEU A 7 -6.14 30.50 -5.00
N MET A 8 -6.05 29.53 -5.91
CA MET A 8 -6.88 28.32 -5.83
C MET A 8 -6.12 26.99 -5.64
N ASN A 9 -4.93 27.02 -5.04
CA ASN A 9 -4.22 25.77 -4.72
C ASN A 9 -3.54 25.72 -3.35
N LYS A 10 -3.96 26.57 -2.41
CA LYS A 10 -3.59 26.40 -1.01
C LYS A 10 -4.67 25.59 -0.31
N PRO A 11 -4.36 24.41 0.26
CA PRO A 11 -5.31 23.73 1.13
C PRO A 11 -5.63 24.68 2.29
N VAL A 12 -6.91 25.01 2.47
CA VAL A 12 -7.38 25.76 3.63
C VAL A 12 -7.04 24.91 4.85
N ALA A 13 -6.43 25.51 5.89
CA ALA A 13 -6.00 24.78 7.09
C ALA A 13 -7.13 23.93 7.74
N GLY A 14 -8.40 24.30 7.51
CA GLY A 14 -9.57 23.52 7.92
C GLY A 14 -9.88 22.27 7.09
N GLN A 15 -9.40 22.15 5.84
CA GLN A 15 -9.54 20.92 5.04
C GLN A 15 -8.62 19.81 5.58
N LEU A 16 -7.38 20.16 5.98
CA LEU A 16 -6.42 19.19 6.53
C LEU A 16 -6.90 18.57 7.85
N GLU A 17 -7.61 19.32 8.69
CA GLU A 17 -8.19 18.78 9.93
C GLU A 17 -9.37 17.82 9.68
N ILE A 18 -10.17 18.08 8.64
CA ILE A 18 -11.30 17.21 8.24
C ILE A 18 -10.80 15.95 7.53
N GLU A 19 -9.69 16.04 6.81
CA GLU A 19 -9.05 14.90 6.15
C GLU A 19 -8.34 13.98 7.15
N LYS A 20 -7.90 14.50 8.29
CA LYS A 20 -7.13 13.74 9.28
C LYS A 20 -7.82 12.45 9.77
N PRO A 21 -9.10 12.45 10.17
CA PRO A 21 -9.82 11.21 10.50
C PRO A 21 -9.86 10.22 9.33
N MET A 22 -10.11 10.71 8.12
CA MET A 22 -10.19 9.88 6.91
C MET A 22 -8.83 9.24 6.56
N VAL A 23 -7.75 10.01 6.68
CA VAL A 23 -6.37 9.52 6.47
C VAL A 23 -6.02 8.45 7.50
N ILE A 24 -6.41 8.64 8.78
CA ILE A 24 -6.19 7.65 9.84
C ILE A 24 -6.97 6.37 9.53
N GLU A 25 -8.25 6.47 9.18
CA GLU A 25 -9.07 5.30 8.82
C GLU A 25 -8.48 4.53 7.65
N LEU A 26 -8.02 5.24 6.60
CA LEU A 26 -7.38 4.62 5.44
C LEU A 26 -6.06 3.94 5.83
N ALA A 27 -5.24 4.59 6.67
CA ALA A 27 -3.98 4.01 7.13
C ALA A 27 -4.20 2.74 7.96
N VAL A 28 -5.21 2.72 8.83
CA VAL A 28 -5.58 1.54 9.63
C VAL A 28 -6.06 0.42 8.70
N ALA A 29 -6.97 0.72 7.77
CA ALA A 29 -7.48 -0.28 6.82
C ALA A 29 -6.36 -0.86 5.95
N ALA A 30 -5.45 -0.02 5.45
CA ALA A 30 -4.31 -0.45 4.65
C ALA A 30 -3.33 -1.32 5.46
N MET A 31 -3.08 -0.98 6.72
CA MET A 31 -2.22 -1.77 7.61
C MET A 31 -2.82 -3.15 7.90
N GLU A 32 -4.12 -3.22 8.22
CA GLU A 32 -4.83 -4.49 8.44
C GLU A 32 -4.83 -5.38 7.19
N GLU A 33 -4.93 -4.77 6.01
CA GLU A 33 -4.82 -5.46 4.75
C GLU A 33 -3.40 -6.00 4.52
N LEU A 34 -2.36 -5.16 4.70
CA LEU A 34 -0.96 -5.55 4.53
C LEU A 34 -0.57 -6.70 5.46
N ILE A 35 -1.00 -6.65 6.73
CA ILE A 35 -0.73 -7.73 7.69
C ILE A 35 -1.37 -9.04 7.22
N ARG A 36 -2.63 -9.00 6.77
CA ARG A 36 -3.31 -10.20 6.26
C ARG A 36 -2.64 -10.72 4.99
N MET A 37 -2.32 -9.85 4.04
CA MET A 37 -1.60 -10.24 2.82
C MET A 37 -0.27 -10.91 3.15
N ALA A 38 0.50 -10.38 4.11
CA ALA A 38 1.80 -10.93 4.49
C ALA A 38 1.71 -12.32 5.16
N GLN A 39 0.60 -12.61 5.85
CA GLN A 39 0.35 -13.87 6.54
C GLN A 39 -0.22 -14.97 5.63
N LEU A 40 -0.88 -14.59 4.54
CA LEU A 40 -1.40 -15.53 3.55
C LEU A 40 -0.25 -16.11 2.70
N GLY A 41 -0.48 -17.29 2.13
CA GLY A 41 0.41 -17.96 1.18
C GLY A 41 -0.35 -18.28 -0.11
N GLU A 42 -0.17 -19.48 -0.66
CA GLU A 42 -1.02 -19.97 -1.75
C GLU A 42 -2.50 -20.04 -1.31
N PRO A 43 -3.48 -19.64 -2.15
CA PRO A 43 -3.34 -19.28 -3.56
C PRO A 43 -3.10 -17.77 -3.80
N LEU A 44 -3.00 -16.95 -2.75
CA LEU A 44 -2.79 -15.51 -2.89
C LEU A 44 -1.41 -15.19 -3.47
N TRP A 45 -0.38 -15.83 -2.94
CA TRP A 45 0.99 -15.75 -3.42
C TRP A 45 1.33 -17.00 -4.21
N ILE A 46 1.69 -16.82 -5.47
CA ILE A 46 2.05 -17.91 -6.39
C ILE A 46 3.54 -17.84 -6.72
N PRO A 47 4.22 -18.97 -6.95
CA PRO A 47 5.62 -18.97 -7.36
C PRO A 47 5.86 -18.14 -8.62
N GLY A 48 6.86 -17.25 -8.60
CA GLY A 48 7.16 -16.33 -9.70
C GLY A 48 7.76 -16.98 -10.95
N GLY A 49 7.97 -18.30 -10.94
CA GLY A 49 8.62 -19.06 -12.01
C GLY A 49 9.33 -20.30 -11.47
N VAL A 50 9.97 -21.06 -12.36
CA VAL A 50 10.51 -22.40 -12.03
C VAL A 50 11.66 -22.37 -11.01
N ASP A 51 12.41 -21.27 -10.95
CA ASP A 51 13.57 -21.08 -10.06
C ASP A 51 13.45 -19.81 -9.20
N SER A 52 12.27 -19.21 -9.12
CA SER A 52 12.08 -17.93 -8.43
C SER A 52 11.89 -18.14 -6.94
N GLN A 53 12.80 -17.60 -6.13
CA GLN A 53 12.57 -17.42 -4.69
C GLN A 53 11.55 -16.31 -4.39
N THR A 54 11.19 -15.53 -5.41
CA THR A 54 10.19 -14.47 -5.35
C THR A 54 8.81 -15.03 -5.71
N GLU A 55 7.83 -14.70 -4.90
CA GLU A 55 6.42 -14.98 -5.15
C GLU A 55 5.75 -13.77 -5.83
N MET A 56 4.74 -14.02 -6.65
CA MET A 56 3.90 -13.01 -7.28
C MET A 56 2.48 -13.06 -6.73
N LEU A 57 1.82 -11.92 -6.66
CA LEU A 57 0.43 -11.82 -6.22
C LEU A 57 -0.54 -12.32 -7.31
N CYS A 58 -1.47 -13.19 -6.93
CA CYS A 58 -2.64 -13.51 -7.74
C CYS A 58 -3.73 -12.44 -7.54
N GLU A 59 -3.95 -11.63 -8.57
CA GLU A 59 -4.90 -10.50 -8.50
C GLU A 59 -6.35 -10.95 -8.27
N ASP A 60 -6.78 -12.06 -8.87
CA ASP A 60 -8.14 -12.59 -8.69
C ASP A 60 -8.40 -13.03 -7.24
N GLU A 61 -7.44 -13.74 -6.63
CA GLU A 61 -7.55 -14.15 -5.22
C GLU A 61 -7.44 -12.95 -4.28
N TYR A 62 -6.62 -11.96 -4.62
CA TYR A 62 -6.55 -10.70 -3.89
C TYR A 62 -7.91 -9.97 -3.91
N LEU A 63 -8.53 -9.78 -5.06
CA LEU A 63 -9.84 -9.12 -5.17
C LEU A 63 -10.95 -9.87 -4.41
N ARG A 64 -10.84 -11.20 -4.33
CA ARG A 64 -11.76 -12.04 -3.56
C ARG A 64 -11.57 -11.90 -2.04
N ALA A 65 -10.31 -11.83 -1.59
CA ALA A 65 -9.97 -11.71 -0.17
C ALA A 65 -10.14 -10.27 0.36
N PHE A 66 -9.96 -9.26 -0.52
CA PHE A 66 -9.93 -7.85 -0.18
C PHE A 66 -10.89 -7.03 -1.06
N PRO A 67 -12.22 -7.17 -0.87
CA PRO A 67 -13.22 -6.49 -1.68
C PRO A 67 -13.24 -4.96 -1.51
N ARG A 68 -12.55 -4.45 -0.46
CA ARG A 68 -12.28 -3.03 -0.22
C ARG A 68 -10.81 -2.66 -0.47
N GLY A 69 -10.11 -3.49 -1.24
CA GLY A 69 -8.66 -3.38 -1.45
C GLY A 69 -8.24 -2.14 -2.23
N ILE A 70 -7.06 -2.21 -2.84
CA ILE A 70 -6.46 -1.13 -3.64
C ILE A 70 -7.57 -0.50 -4.49
N GLY A 71 -7.77 0.81 -4.30
CA GLY A 71 -8.82 1.58 -4.95
C GLY A 71 -8.78 1.45 -6.48
N PRO A 72 -9.72 2.10 -7.19
CA PRO A 72 -9.88 1.90 -8.63
C PRO A 72 -8.53 2.03 -9.37
N ARG A 73 -8.12 0.94 -10.03
CA ARG A 73 -6.89 0.93 -10.84
C ARG A 73 -6.99 2.00 -11.93
N PRO A 74 -6.03 2.93 -12.03
CA PRO A 74 -6.02 3.94 -13.07
C PRO A 74 -6.00 3.29 -14.47
N LEU A 75 -6.69 3.91 -15.43
CA LEU A 75 -6.73 3.40 -16.80
C LEU A 75 -5.31 3.23 -17.38
N GLY A 76 -5.06 2.06 -17.97
CA GLY A 76 -3.79 1.74 -18.60
C GLY A 76 -2.70 1.27 -17.64
N LEU A 77 -2.95 1.20 -16.33
CA LEU A 77 -2.03 0.63 -15.37
C LEU A 77 -2.41 -0.80 -14.98
N LYS A 78 -1.40 -1.60 -14.63
CA LYS A 78 -1.56 -2.94 -14.04
C LYS A 78 -1.10 -2.89 -12.60
N SER A 79 -1.88 -3.53 -11.72
CA SER A 79 -1.44 -3.76 -10.34
C SER A 79 -0.54 -5.00 -10.33
N GLU A 80 0.63 -4.87 -9.71
CA GLU A 80 1.55 -5.97 -9.47
C GLU A 80 2.08 -5.90 -8.03
N ALA A 81 2.42 -7.05 -7.46
CA ALA A 81 3.09 -7.15 -6.18
C ALA A 81 3.95 -8.42 -6.16
N SER A 82 5.11 -8.31 -5.52
CA SER A 82 6.04 -9.41 -5.28
C SER A 82 6.28 -9.58 -3.78
N ARG A 83 6.65 -10.80 -3.39
CA ARG A 83 6.97 -11.15 -2.01
C ARG A 83 8.24 -11.97 -1.95
N GLU A 84 9.06 -11.65 -0.95
CA GLU A 84 10.26 -12.37 -0.58
C GLU A 84 10.32 -12.45 0.95
N THR A 85 10.86 -13.55 1.48
CA THR A 85 11.04 -13.76 2.91
C THR A 85 12.48 -14.16 3.21
N ALA A 86 13.13 -13.44 4.11
CA ALA A 86 14.50 -13.71 4.52
C ALA A 86 14.66 -13.60 6.03
N VAL A 87 15.63 -14.34 6.58
CA VAL A 87 16.04 -14.22 7.99
C VAL A 87 17.07 -13.10 8.11
N VAL A 88 16.81 -12.15 9.02
CA VAL A 88 17.73 -11.05 9.32
C VAL A 88 18.22 -11.12 10.76
N ILE A 89 19.52 -10.88 10.97
CA ILE A 89 20.16 -10.93 12.29
C ILE A 89 20.20 -9.51 12.87
N MET A 90 19.04 -9.02 13.28
CA MET A 90 18.92 -7.69 13.89
C MET A 90 17.67 -7.56 14.78
N ASN A 91 17.61 -6.47 15.55
CA ASN A 91 16.42 -6.13 16.34
C ASN A 91 15.26 -5.70 15.40
N PRO A 92 14.02 -6.19 15.62
CA PRO A 92 12.85 -5.76 14.86
C PRO A 92 12.64 -4.25 14.80
N THR A 93 12.91 -3.51 15.89
CA THR A 93 12.76 -2.04 15.93
C THR A 93 13.71 -1.37 14.94
N ASN A 94 14.98 -1.78 14.92
CA ASN A 94 15.98 -1.24 13.98
C ASN A 94 15.59 -1.53 12.53
N LEU A 95 14.96 -2.69 12.26
CA LEU A 95 14.50 -3.03 10.91
C LEU A 95 13.38 -2.10 10.45
N VAL A 96 12.42 -1.81 11.34
CA VAL A 96 11.34 -0.86 11.07
C VAL A 96 11.89 0.55 10.81
N GLU A 97 12.85 1.00 11.63
CA GLU A 97 13.50 2.30 11.44
C GLU A 97 14.21 2.43 10.09
N ILE A 98 14.84 1.36 9.58
CA ILE A 98 15.47 1.38 8.25
C ILE A 98 14.44 1.49 7.12
N LEU A 99 13.25 0.92 7.30
CA LEU A 99 12.20 0.88 6.27
C LEU A 99 11.28 2.10 6.28
N MET A 100 11.23 2.86 7.37
CA MET A 100 10.40 4.06 7.49
C MET A 100 11.22 5.32 7.21
N ASP A 101 10.70 6.20 6.36
CA ASP A 101 11.22 7.55 6.12
C ASP A 101 10.71 8.48 7.23
N VAL A 102 11.46 8.58 8.33
CA VAL A 102 11.14 9.37 9.54
C VAL A 102 11.89 10.70 9.61
#